data_AF-A0A7Y3MNU1-F1
#
_entry.id   AF-A0A7Y3MNU1-F1
#
_cell.length_a   1.000
_cell.length_b   1.000
_cell.length_c   1.000
_cell.angle_alpha   90.00
_cell.angle_beta   90.00
_cell.angle_gamma   90.00
#
_symmetry.space_group_name_H-M   'P 1'
#
loop_
_entity.id
_entity.type
_entity.pdbx_description
1 polymer ?
#
loop_
_entity_poly.entity_id
_entity_poly.type
_entity_poly.pdbx_seq_one_letter_code
_entity_poly.pdbx_strand_id
1 'polypeptide(L)'
;YTEGQKAQNSFVKAIPARFSKFTEYYLELKDANRIDELELSNRKLIKLVPNDIKEGLKAYLKENKIRINDEEDVFLALEYLNQE
;
A
#
# COMPACT_ATOMS: atom_id res chain seq x y z
N TYR A 1 9.93 13.97 6.81
CA TYR A 1 10.78 15.18 6.71
C TYR A 1 12.14 14.84 7.29
N THR A 2 13.21 15.14 6.57
CA THR A 2 14.59 14.96 7.05
C THR A 2 15.18 16.34 7.27
N GLU A 3 15.54 16.63 8.51
CA GLU A 3 16.14 17.90 8.88
C GLU A 3 17.47 18.11 8.16
N GLY A 4 17.71 19.34 7.72
CA GLY A 4 18.97 19.71 7.09
C GLY A 4 20.09 19.78 8.12
N GLN A 5 21.34 19.58 7.66
CA GLN A 5 22.53 19.74 8.49
C GLN A 5 23.38 20.88 7.95
N LYS A 6 23.77 21.80 8.83
CA LYS A 6 24.71 22.87 8.49
C LYS A 6 26.07 22.27 8.13
N ALA A 7 26.84 22.99 7.31
CA ALA A 7 28.21 22.63 7.00
C ALA A 7 29.02 22.51 8.30
N GLN A 8 29.65 21.34 8.51
CA GLN A 8 30.45 21.11 9.71
C GLN A 8 31.80 21.85 9.66
N ASN A 9 32.35 22.04 8.45
CA ASN A 9 33.58 22.78 8.19
C ASN A 9 33.62 23.23 6.72
N SER A 10 34.67 23.94 6.32
CA SER A 10 34.89 24.46 4.96
C SER A 10 35.05 23.39 3.87
N PHE A 11 35.26 22.12 4.23
CA PHE A 11 35.38 21.00 3.29
C PHE A 11 34.09 20.19 3.13
N VAL A 12 33.13 20.32 4.06
CA VAL A 12 31.86 19.58 4.06
C VAL A 12 30.69 20.51 3.76
N LYS A 13 30.02 20.30 2.63
CA LYS A 13 28.86 21.10 2.22
C LYS A 13 27.67 20.85 3.15
N ALA A 14 26.84 21.88 3.34
CA ALA A 14 25.58 21.76 4.07
C ALA A 14 24.62 20.81 3.33
N ILE A 15 23.88 20.00 4.10
CA ILE A 15 22.84 19.12 3.58
C ILE A 15 21.50 19.85 3.76
N PRO A 16 20.78 20.18 2.66
CA PRO A 16 19.49 20.84 2.77
C PRO A 16 18.45 19.89 3.37
N ALA A 17 17.43 20.47 4.00
CA ALA A 17 16.29 19.70 4.48
C ALA A 17 15.55 19.05 3.30
N ARG A 18 15.12 17.80 3.47
CA ARG A 18 14.39 17.04 2.44
C ARG A 18 12.99 16.69 2.90
N PHE A 19 12.01 16.91 2.04
CA PHE A 19 10.64 16.47 2.24
C PHE A 19 10.37 15.30 1.31
N SER A 20 10.05 14.14 1.87
CA SER A 20 9.55 13.00 1.11
C SER A 20 8.04 13.11 1.02
N LYS A 21 7.49 12.92 -0.17
CA LYS A 21 6.04 12.73 -0.37
C LYS A 21 5.78 11.23 -0.39
N PHE A 22 4.72 10.82 0.27
CA PHE A 22 4.22 9.45 0.24
C PHE A 22 2.71 9.50 0.08
N THR A 23 2.16 8.49 -0.60
CA THR A 23 0.73 8.28 -0.76
C THR A 23 0.39 7.03 0.02
N GLU A 24 -0.58 7.13 0.92
CA GLU A 24 -1.09 6.02 1.72
C GLU A 24 -2.50 5.68 1.26
N TYR A 25 -2.80 4.39 1.25
CA TYR A 25 -4.11 3.86 0.90
C TYR A 25 -4.73 3.20 2.12
N TYR A 26 -6.03 3.33 2.26
CA TYR A 26 -6.79 2.79 3.38
C TYR A 26 -8.01 2.05 2.86
N LEU A 27 -8.32 0.90 3.46
CA LEU A 27 -9.49 0.09 3.14
C LEU A 27 -10.39 -0.05 4.35
N GLU A 28 -11.68 0.11 4.11
CA GLU A 28 -12.74 -0.23 5.05
C GLU A 28 -13.48 -1.45 4.50
N LEU A 29 -13.52 -2.51 5.30
CA LEU A 29 -14.32 -3.68 4.98
C LEU A 29 -15.74 -3.49 5.51
N LYS A 30 -16.72 -3.87 4.71
CA LYS A 30 -18.13 -3.85 5.10
C LYS A 30 -18.29 -4.63 6.40
N ASP A 31 -18.99 -4.02 7.36
CA ASP A 31 -19.29 -4.57 8.70
C ASP A 31 -18.10 -4.71 9.67
N ALA A 32 -16.87 -4.37 9.27
CA ALA A 32 -15.70 -4.44 10.15
C ALA A 32 -15.54 -3.22 11.06
N ASN A 33 -16.24 -2.11 10.77
CA ASN A 33 -16.18 -0.82 11.48
C ASN A 33 -14.73 -0.39 11.81
N ARG A 34 -13.79 -0.73 10.92
CA ARG A 34 -12.35 -0.54 11.07
C ARG A 34 -11.76 -0.21 9.70
N ILE A 35 -10.94 0.83 9.70
CA ILE A 35 -10.16 1.26 8.54
C ILE A 35 -8.74 0.74 8.74
N ASP A 36 -8.26 -0.03 7.77
CA ASP A 36 -6.91 -0.60 7.76
C ASP A 36 -6.05 0.03 6.66
N GLU A 37 -4.78 0.26 6.99
CA GLU A 37 -3.79 0.67 6.00
C GLU A 37 -3.54 -0.45 4.98
N LEU A 38 -3.64 -0.09 3.70
CA LEU A 38 -3.31 -0.94 2.58
C LEU A 38 -1.93 -0.59 2.04
N GLU A 39 -0.96 -1.43 2.37
CA GLU A 39 0.32 -1.46 1.67
C GLU A 39 0.15 -2.13 0.29
N LEU A 40 0.78 -1.56 -0.74
CA LEU A 40 0.80 -2.07 -2.12
C LEU A 40 1.56 -3.41 -2.19
N SER A 41 0.89 -4.49 -1.80
CA SER A 41 1.42 -5.84 -1.79
C SER A 41 0.29 -6.87 -1.73
N ASN A 42 0.33 -7.87 -2.61
CA ASN A 42 -0.64 -8.98 -2.61
C ASN A 42 -0.75 -9.64 -1.23
N ARG A 43 0.38 -9.84 -0.54
CA ARG A 43 0.39 -10.49 0.77
C ARG A 43 -0.34 -9.67 1.82
N LYS A 44 -0.25 -8.33 1.73
CA LYS A 44 -0.87 -7.41 2.68
C LYS A 44 -2.37 -7.31 2.41
N LEU A 45 -2.79 -7.13 1.16
CA LEU A 45 -4.21 -7.17 0.79
C LEU A 45 -4.90 -8.46 1.24
N ILE A 46 -4.33 -9.62 0.93
CA ILE A 46 -4.88 -10.94 1.30
C ILE A 46 -5.00 -11.13 2.83
N LYS A 47 -4.23 -10.39 3.64
CA LYS A 47 -4.33 -10.44 5.10
C LYS A 47 -5.44 -9.57 5.66
N LEU A 48 -5.80 -8.49 4.98
CA LEU A 48 -6.86 -7.59 5.42
C LEU A 48 -8.23 -8.25 5.25
N VAL A 49 -8.35 -9.09 4.22
CA VAL A 49 -9.59 -9.74 3.81
C VAL A 49 -9.96 -10.94 4.72
N PRO A 50 -11.26 -11.15 5.04
CA PRO A 50 -11.75 -12.29 5.81
C PRO A 50 -11.35 -13.65 5.21
N ASN A 51 -11.22 -14.68 6.05
CA ASN A 51 -10.74 -16.00 5.62
C ASN A 51 -11.62 -16.64 4.54
N ASP A 52 -12.92 -16.34 4.54
CA ASP A 52 -13.91 -16.97 3.68
C ASP A 52 -13.70 -16.62 2.19
N ILE A 53 -13.30 -15.37 1.92
CA ILE A 53 -13.07 -14.83 0.56
C ILE A 53 -11.57 -14.77 0.19
N LYS A 54 -10.70 -15.08 1.17
CA LYS A 54 -9.24 -15.05 1.02
C LYS A 54 -8.71 -16.02 -0.02
N GLU A 55 -9.29 -17.22 -0.11
CA GLU A 55 -8.87 -18.23 -1.08
C GLU A 55 -9.29 -17.83 -2.50
N GLY A 56 -10.50 -17.29 -2.67
CA GLY A 56 -11.00 -16.75 -3.94
C GLY A 56 -10.11 -15.61 -4.46
N LEU A 57 -9.84 -14.60 -3.62
CA LEU A 57 -8.96 -13.50 -3.97
C LEU A 57 -7.55 -13.98 -4.37
N LYS A 58 -7.00 -14.96 -3.65
CA LYS A 58 -5.67 -15.50 -3.96
C LYS A 58 -5.64 -16.24 -5.30
N ALA A 59 -6.70 -16.99 -5.62
CA ALA A 59 -6.85 -17.65 -6.92
C ALA A 59 -6.96 -16.60 -8.04
N TYR A 60 -7.84 -15.61 -7.89
CA TYR A 60 -8.04 -14.52 -8.84
C TYR A 60 -6.74 -13.76 -9.16
N LEU A 61 -5.97 -13.37 -8.14
CA LEU A 61 -4.69 -12.68 -8.32
C LEU A 61 -3.67 -13.57 -9.07
N LYS A 62 -3.70 -14.88 -8.86
CA LYS A 62 -2.79 -15.82 -9.52
C LYS A 62 -3.17 -16.09 -10.97
N GLU A 63 -4.46 -16.28 -11.24
CA GLU A 63 -4.99 -16.57 -12.58
C GLU A 63 -4.79 -15.38 -13.52
N ASN A 64 -5.08 -14.17 -13.04
CA ASN A 64 -4.90 -12.94 -13.79
C ASN A 64 -3.46 -12.40 -13.74
N LYS A 65 -2.56 -13.08 -13.02
CA LYS A 65 -1.14 -12.69 -12.83
C LYS A 65 -0.97 -11.26 -12.31
N ILE A 66 -1.91 -10.78 -11.50
CA ILE A 66 -1.93 -9.42 -10.97
C ILE A 66 -0.92 -9.31 -9.83
N ARG A 67 -0.08 -8.27 -9.88
CA ARG A 67 0.85 -7.89 -8.82
C ARG A 67 0.53 -6.48 -8.40
N ILE A 68 0.03 -6.30 -7.19
CA ILE A 68 -0.30 -5.00 -6.61
C ILE A 68 1.00 -4.21 -6.41
N ASN A 69 1.32 -3.39 -7.40
CA ASN A 69 2.40 -2.41 -7.33
C ASN A 69 1.87 -0.99 -7.51
N ASP A 70 0.75 -0.85 -8.23
CA ASP A 70 0.13 0.42 -8.57
C ASP A 70 -1.34 0.46 -8.13
N GLU A 71 -1.93 1.66 -8.19
CA GLU A 71 -3.32 1.91 -7.78
C GLU A 71 -4.34 1.16 -8.65
N GLU A 72 -4.07 1.04 -9.96
CA GLU A 72 -4.93 0.33 -10.91
C GLU A 72 -5.11 -1.15 -10.54
N ASP A 73 -4.03 -1.80 -10.11
CA ASP A 73 -4.05 -3.20 -9.67
C ASP A 73 -4.90 -3.39 -8.40
N VAL A 74 -4.85 -2.41 -7.50
CA VAL A 74 -5.70 -2.40 -6.29
C VAL A 74 -7.16 -2.33 -6.69
N PHE A 75 -7.52 -1.44 -7.61
CA PHE A 75 -8.91 -1.30 -8.06
C PHE A 75 -9.46 -2.59 -8.68
N LEU A 76 -8.67 -3.29 -9.50
CA LEU A 76 -9.08 -4.58 -10.07
C LEU A 76 -9.36 -5.63 -8.98
N ALA A 77 -8.50 -5.70 -7.98
CA ALA A 77 -8.69 -6.61 -6.86
C ALA A 77 -9.92 -6.25 -6.01
N LEU A 78 -10.19 -4.96 -5.81
CA LEU A 78 -11.37 -4.48 -5.09
C LEU A 78 -12.66 -4.68 -5.89
N GLU A 79 -12.63 -4.52 -7.21
CA GLU A 79 -13.77 -4.77 -8.07
C GLU A 79 -14.22 -6.23 -7.98
N TYR A 80 -13.27 -7.17 -7.99
CA TYR A 80 -13.57 -8.58 -7.73
C TYR A 80 -14.20 -8.79 -6.35
N LEU A 81 -13.66 -8.18 -5.29
CA LEU A 81 -14.20 -8.28 -3.92
C LEU A 81 -15.58 -7.66 -3.74
N ASN A 82 -15.96 -6.68 -4.56
CA ASN A 82 -17.28 -6.05 -4.52
C ASN A 82 -18.35 -6.82 -5.30
N GLN A 83 -17.95 -7.75 -6.17
CA GLN A 83 -18.86 -8.61 -6.94
C GLN A 83 -19.23 -9.91 -6.19
N GLU A 84 -18.43 -10.30 -5.19
CA GLU A 84 -18.74 -11.35 -4.21
C GLU A 84 -19.70 -10.85 -3.11
#